data_AF-A0A9N9C708-F1
#
_entry.id   AF-A0A9N9C708-F1
#
_cell.length_a   1.000
_cell.length_b   1.000
_cell.length_c   1.000
_cell.angle_alpha   90.00
_cell.angle_beta   90.00
_cell.angle_gamma   90.00
#
_symmetry.space_group_name_H-M   'P 1'
#
loop_
_entity.id
_entity.type
_entity.pdbx_description
1 polymer ?
#
loop_
_entity_poly.entity_id
_entity_poly.type
_entity_poly.pdbx_seq_one_letter_code
_entity_poly.pdbx_strand_id
1 'polypeptide(L)'
;MITLERCLRKYEKSYAKLDDSNKWVLTTGTVVEDALYNFGLRCKYEHLAHSFVLDPDDDTYLKENVFTESALREIRDFKSRKRHCCLLT
;
A
#
# COMPACT_ATOMS: atom_id res chain seq x y z
N MET A 1 15.99 21.87 -2.85
CA MET A 1 14.93 20.94 -2.43
C MET A 1 15.36 19.53 -2.83
N ILE A 2 16.00 18.79 -1.92
CA ILE A 2 16.46 17.43 -2.17
C ILE A 2 15.62 16.52 -1.28
N THR A 3 14.43 16.12 -1.73
CA THR A 3 13.59 15.15 -0.99
C THR A 3 12.45 14.72 -1.92
N LEU A 4 12.71 13.74 -2.79
CA LEU A 4 11.80 12.62 -3.14
C LEU A 4 12.21 11.85 -4.41
N GLU A 5 12.97 12.45 -5.34
CA GLU A 5 13.24 11.82 -6.65
C GLU A 5 14.10 10.54 -6.61
N ARG A 6 14.87 10.33 -5.53
CA ARG A 6 15.71 9.12 -5.40
C ARG A 6 14.95 7.93 -4.84
N CYS A 7 13.97 8.15 -3.97
CA CYS A 7 13.15 7.09 -3.39
C CYS A 7 12.07 6.63 -4.38
N LEU A 8 11.47 7.57 -5.13
CA LEU A 8 10.46 7.27 -6.15
C LEU A 8 11.00 6.30 -7.22
N ARG A 9 12.18 6.53 -7.79
CA ARG A 9 12.76 5.63 -8.80
C ARG A 9 13.00 4.20 -8.30
N LYS A 10 13.28 4.01 -7.00
CA LYS A 10 13.37 2.67 -6.41
C LYS A 10 11.99 2.05 -6.25
N TYR A 11 11.02 2.86 -5.83
CA TYR A 11 9.63 2.47 -5.68
C TYR A 11 9.00 2.00 -6.99
N GLU A 12 9.14 2.77 -8.08
CA GLU A 12 8.66 2.39 -9.42
C GLU A 12 9.30 1.07 -9.90
N LYS A 13 10.62 0.90 -9.67
CA LYS A 13 11.32 -0.34 -10.04
C LYS A 13 10.87 -1.54 -9.21
N SER A 14 10.57 -1.36 -7.94
CA SER A 14 10.03 -2.42 -7.09
C SER A 14 8.62 -2.78 -7.54
N TYR A 15 7.78 -1.80 -7.83
CA TYR A 15 6.43 -2.01 -8.36
C TYR A 15 6.45 -2.73 -9.71
N ALA A 16 7.32 -2.33 -10.64
CA ALA A 16 7.47 -2.98 -11.95
C ALA A 16 7.98 -4.43 -11.88
N LYS A 17 8.54 -4.86 -10.74
CA LYS A 17 8.94 -6.24 -10.48
C LYS A 17 7.87 -7.07 -9.80
N LEU A 18 6.80 -6.44 -9.29
CA LEU A 18 5.67 -7.18 -8.72
C LEU A 18 4.94 -7.87 -9.87
N ASP A 19 4.77 -9.18 -9.74
CA ASP A 19 3.98 -9.95 -10.67
C ASP A 19 2.49 -9.66 -10.43
N ASP A 20 1.79 -9.22 -11.48
CA ASP A 20 0.36 -8.88 -11.41
C ASP A 20 -0.50 -10.05 -10.90
N SER A 21 -0.07 -11.30 -11.11
CA SER A 21 -0.80 -12.49 -10.66
C SER A 21 -0.75 -12.70 -9.15
N ASN A 22 0.21 -12.09 -8.45
CA ASN A 22 0.39 -12.20 -7.00
C ASN A 22 -0.12 -10.97 -6.23
N LYS A 23 -0.70 -9.98 -6.93
CA LYS A 23 -1.24 -8.79 -6.28
C LYS A 23 -2.47 -9.13 -5.46
N TRP A 24 -2.63 -8.43 -4.34
CA TRP A 24 -3.79 -8.60 -3.49
C TRP A 24 -4.97 -7.80 -4.05
N VAL A 25 -5.90 -8.52 -4.65
CA VAL A 25 -7.18 -7.97 -5.10
C VAL A 25 -8.23 -8.16 -4.00
N LEU A 26 -8.82 -7.06 -3.56
CA LEU A 26 -9.94 -7.05 -2.61
C LEU A 26 -11.24 -7.46 -3.30
N THR A 27 -12.26 -7.85 -2.52
CA THR A 27 -13.55 -8.24 -3.12
C THR A 27 -14.26 -7.08 -3.82
N THR A 28 -13.88 -5.85 -3.50
CA THR A 28 -14.31 -4.63 -4.20
C THR A 28 -13.70 -4.48 -5.60
N GLY A 29 -12.75 -5.33 -5.99
CA GLY A 29 -11.98 -5.21 -7.24
C GLY A 29 -10.81 -4.24 -7.13
N THR A 30 -10.54 -3.69 -5.95
CA THR A 30 -9.40 -2.80 -5.71
C THR A 30 -8.13 -3.63 -5.51
N VAL A 31 -7.08 -3.31 -6.26
CA VAL A 31 -5.76 -3.90 -6.09
C VAL A 31 -4.99 -3.10 -5.04
N VAL A 32 -4.62 -3.73 -3.93
CA VAL A 32 -4.03 -3.06 -2.76
C VAL A 32 -2.69 -2.42 -3.12
N GLU A 33 -1.84 -3.14 -3.84
CA GLU A 33 -0.52 -2.68 -4.27
C GLU A 33 -0.61 -1.47 -5.20
N ASP A 34 -1.57 -1.46 -6.14
CA ASP A 34 -1.77 -0.35 -7.07
C ASP A 34 -2.30 0.90 -6.35
N ALA A 35 -3.21 0.72 -5.39
CA ALA A 35 -3.73 1.82 -4.57
C ALA A 35 -2.64 2.42 -3.69
N LEU A 36 -1.82 1.58 -3.04
CA LEU A 36 -0.63 2.00 -2.30
C LEU A 36 0.38 2.71 -3.20
N TYR A 37 0.61 2.19 -4.39
CA TYR A 37 1.52 2.78 -5.38
C TYR A 37 1.10 4.18 -5.78
N ASN A 38 -0.16 4.34 -6.18
CA ASN A 38 -0.71 5.64 -6.53
C ASN A 38 -0.70 6.62 -5.35
N PHE A 39 -0.90 6.13 -4.13
CA PHE A 39 -0.76 6.95 -2.92
C PHE A 39 0.69 7.37 -2.67
N GLY A 40 1.63 6.42 -2.74
CA GLY A 40 3.06 6.67 -2.55
C GLY A 40 3.65 7.65 -3.56
N LEU A 41 3.11 7.70 -4.79
CA LEU A 41 3.45 8.72 -5.79
C LEU A 41 2.97 10.13 -5.39
N ARG A 42 1.84 10.24 -4.68
CA ARG A 42 1.27 11.52 -4.21
C ARG A 42 1.86 11.98 -2.87
N CYS A 43 2.42 11.07 -2.07
CA CYS A 43 3.05 11.39 -0.79
C CYS A 43 4.22 12.37 -0.98
N LYS A 44 4.17 13.50 -0.27
CA LYS A 44 5.25 14.51 -0.24
C LYS A 44 6.34 14.21 0.80
N TYR A 45 6.19 13.12 1.54
CA TYR A 45 7.08 12.68 2.61
C TYR A 45 7.24 11.15 2.58
N GLU A 46 8.24 10.64 3.30
CA GLU A 46 8.45 9.19 3.44
C GLU A 46 7.27 8.56 4.20
N HIS A 47 6.55 7.66 3.54
CA HIS A 47 5.39 6.95 4.10
C HIS A 47 5.63 5.45 4.05
N LEU A 48 5.00 4.70 4.96
CA LEU A 48 4.98 3.22 4.96
C LEU A 48 4.59 2.61 3.60
N ALA A 49 3.80 3.33 2.79
CA ALA A 49 3.41 2.90 1.45
C ALA A 49 4.60 2.73 0.50
N HIS A 50 5.70 3.47 0.70
CA HIS A 50 6.95 3.30 -0.07
C HIS A 50 7.64 1.96 0.20
N SER A 51 7.32 1.32 1.32
CA SER A 51 7.77 -0.03 1.67
C SER A 51 6.72 -1.10 1.36
N PHE A 52 5.63 -0.76 0.68
CA PHE A 52 4.46 -1.63 0.49
C PHE A 52 3.89 -2.16 1.81
N VAL A 53 4.06 -1.38 2.89
CA VAL A 53 3.45 -1.66 4.20
C VAL A 53 2.17 -0.86 4.29
N LEU A 54 1.08 -1.56 4.61
CA LEU A 54 -0.23 -0.97 4.80
C LEU A 54 -0.71 -1.23 6.23
N ASP A 55 -1.07 -0.16 6.91
CA ASP A 55 -1.73 -0.23 8.21
C ASP A 55 -3.22 0.13 8.07
N PRO A 56 -4.15 -0.83 8.22
CA PRO A 56 -5.58 -0.55 8.07
C PRO A 56 -6.15 0.40 9.14
N ASP A 57 -5.40 0.61 10.23
CA ASP A 57 -5.78 1.53 11.32
C ASP A 57 -5.26 2.96 11.09
N ASP A 58 -4.52 3.22 10.00
CA ASP A 58 -4.02 4.56 9.67
C ASP A 58 -5.12 5.39 8.95
N ASP A 59 -5.60 6.43 9.63
CA ASP A 59 -6.61 7.36 9.11
C ASP A 59 -6.19 8.07 7.81
N THR A 60 -4.89 8.13 7.50
CA THR A 60 -4.37 8.78 6.30
C THR A 60 -4.96 8.16 5.04
N TYR A 61 -5.18 6.84 5.02
CA TYR A 61 -5.76 6.15 3.86
C TYR A 61 -7.21 6.58 3.57
N LEU A 62 -8.01 6.83 4.60
CA LEU A 62 -9.36 7.36 4.47
C LEU A 62 -9.33 8.84 4.08
N LYS A 63 -8.50 9.65 4.75
CA LYS A 63 -8.37 11.09 4.48
C LYS A 63 -7.92 11.37 3.05
N GLU A 64 -6.97 10.60 2.55
CA GLU A 64 -6.39 10.73 1.20
C GLU A 64 -7.16 9.94 0.14
N ASN A 65 -8.33 9.39 0.52
CA ASN A 65 -9.24 8.60 -0.32
C ASN A 65 -8.50 7.49 -1.10
N VAL A 66 -7.54 6.84 -0.45
CA VAL A 66 -6.75 5.75 -1.02
C VAL A 66 -7.56 4.46 -1.04
N PHE A 67 -8.28 4.19 0.05
CA PHE A 67 -9.12 3.02 0.22
C PHE A 67 -10.51 3.43 0.71
N THR A 68 -11.50 2.61 0.40
CA THR A 68 -12.84 2.71 0.97
C THR A 68 -12.88 2.06 2.36
N GLU A 69 -13.84 2.45 3.20
CA GLU A 69 -14.03 1.82 4.52
C GLU A 69 -14.22 0.30 4.42
N SER A 70 -14.94 -0.17 3.39
CA SER A 70 -15.13 -1.59 3.11
C SER A 70 -13.82 -2.30 2.81
N ALA A 71 -12.96 -1.69 1.98
CA ALA A 71 -11.64 -2.22 1.65
C ALA A 71 -10.74 -2.31 2.89
N LEU A 72 -10.69 -1.25 3.71
CA LEU A 72 -9.90 -1.26 4.95
C LEU A 72 -10.42 -2.29 5.95
N ARG A 73 -11.73 -2.49 6.02
CA ARG A 73 -12.34 -3.55 6.84
C ARG A 73 -11.91 -4.95 6.40
N GLU A 74 -11.92 -5.24 5.10
CA GLU A 74 -11.41 -6.50 4.56
C GLU A 74 -9.93 -6.72 4.91
N ILE A 75 -9.11 -5.68 4.75
CA ILE A 75 -7.68 -5.76 5.06
C ILE A 75 -7.46 -5.97 6.56
N ARG A 76 -8.21 -5.27 7.42
CA ARG A 76 -8.20 -5.46 8.87
C ARG A 76 -8.58 -6.89 9.27
N ASP A 77 -9.62 -7.44 8.66
CA ASP A 77 -10.04 -8.81 8.91
C ASP A 77 -8.99 -9.83 8.45
N PHE A 78 -8.28 -9.54 7.34
CA PHE A 78 -7.16 -10.35 6.86
C PHE A 78 -5.94 -10.29 7.80
N LYS A 79 -5.56 -9.09 8.27
CA LYS A 79 -4.50 -8.87 9.28
C LYS A 79 -4.82 -9.61 10.59
N SER A 80 -6.10 -9.63 11.01
CA SER A 80 -6.52 -10.35 12.21
C SER A 80 -6.38 -11.87 12.09
N ARG A 81 -6.55 -12.42 10.88
CA ARG A 81 -6.39 -13.86 10.59
C ARG A 81 -4.93 -14.26 10.39
N LYS A 82 -4.05 -13.32 10.05
CA LYS A 82 -2.59 -13.52 9.98
C LYS A 82 -1.87 -12.71 11.06
N ARG A 83 -2.08 -13.02 12.35
CA ARG A 83 -1.24 -12.48 13.45
C ARG A 83 0.23 -12.93 13.43
N HIS A 84 0.69 -13.60 12.37
CA HIS A 84 2.07 -14.06 12.18
C HIS A 84 2.50 -13.95 10.72
N CYS A 85 2.27 -12.80 10.09
CA CYS A 85 2.99 -12.51 8.86
C CYS A 85 3.27 -11.01 8.79
N CYS A 86 4.24 -10.59 9.60
CA CYS A 86 5.03 -9.43 9.24
C CYS A 86 5.58 -9.68 7.84
N LEU A 87 5.31 -8.73 6.96
CA LEU A 87 5.95 -8.62 5.66
C LEU A 87 7.47 -8.73 5.81
N LEU A 88 8.08 -9.43 4.83
CA LEU A 88 9.51 -9.52 4.52
C LEU A 88 10.31 -10.53 5.36
N THR A 89 10.32 -11.78 4.89
CA THR A 89 11.57 -12.54 4.73
C THR A 89 11.89 -12.65 3.26
#